data_AF-A0A3R9UY39-F1
#
_entry.id   AF-A0A3R9UY39-F1
#
_cell.length_a   1.000
_cell.length_b   1.000
_cell.length_c   1.000
_cell.angle_alpha   90.00
_cell.angle_beta   90.00
_cell.angle_gamma   90.00
#
_symmetry.space_group_name_H-M   'P 1'
#
loop_
_entity.id
_entity.type
_entity.pdbx_description
1 polymer ?
#
loop_
_entity_poly.entity_id
_entity_poly.type
_entity_poly.pdbx_seq_one_letter_code
_entity_poly.pdbx_strand_id
1 'polypeptide(L)'
;MWTTLAPLVGVLLGGLMSILTQRSAGHALERGEARRSARERAEARRNERLTHLIEFLSAVQEAERVAVDRHHHNLADEQWQARARQVLDRVWVTQKTIHVLCAPEVGEAAHSLAWAVQEVIRKGPEDPADPQDEKVWAHIRPSRQAFLDLVRDQLS
;
A
#
# COMPACT_ATOMS: atom_id res chain seq x y z
N MET A 1 -36.19 56.90 39.03
CA MET A 1 -35.33 55.74 39.36
C MET A 1 -35.50 54.57 38.36
N TRP A 2 -35.70 54.81 37.06
CA TRP A 2 -35.89 53.75 36.05
C TRP A 2 -34.68 53.57 35.10
N THR A 3 -33.66 54.41 35.24
CA THR A 3 -32.49 54.45 34.33
C THR A 3 -31.37 53.50 34.72
N THR A 4 -31.43 52.82 35.87
CA THR A 4 -30.37 51.94 36.38
C THR A 4 -30.48 50.48 35.91
N LEU A 5 -31.60 50.07 35.29
CA LEU A 5 -31.80 48.69 34.83
C LEU A 5 -31.35 48.45 33.38
N ALA A 6 -31.27 49.50 32.56
CA ALA A 6 -30.85 49.40 31.17
C ALA A 6 -29.43 48.80 30.97
N PRO A 7 -28.42 49.11 31.79
CA PRO A 7 -27.07 48.54 31.62
C PRO A 7 -27.00 47.04 31.94
N LEU A 8 -27.77 46.57 32.93
CA LEU A 8 -27.81 45.16 33.35
C LEU A 8 -28.41 44.27 32.25
N VAL A 9 -29.41 44.77 31.54
CA VAL A 9 -30.02 44.06 30.38
C VAL A 9 -29.02 43.91 29.24
N GLY A 10 -28.21 44.95 28.97
CA GLY A 10 -27.17 44.90 27.93
C GLY A 10 -26.06 43.88 28.20
N VAL A 11 -25.60 43.78 29.46
CA VAL A 11 -24.58 42.79 29.87
C VAL A 11 -25.13 41.37 29.81
N LEU A 12 -26.38 41.15 30.24
CA LEU A 12 -27.04 39.84 30.14
C LEU A 12 -27.18 39.39 28.68
N LEU A 13 -27.63 40.28 27.80
CA LEU A 13 -27.73 40.00 26.36
C LEU A 13 -26.36 39.73 25.72
N GLY A 14 -25.34 40.53 26.06
CA GLY A 14 -23.96 40.34 25.58
C GLY A 14 -23.36 39.01 26.06
N GLY A 15 -23.58 38.65 27.33
CA GLY A 15 -23.12 37.37 27.90
C GLY A 15 -23.81 36.16 27.27
N LEU A 16 -25.14 36.23 27.09
CA LEU A 16 -25.91 35.16 26.44
C LEU A 16 -25.48 34.97 24.99
N MET A 17 -25.28 36.08 24.26
CA MET A 17 -24.86 36.04 22.87
C MET A 17 -23.42 35.51 22.72
N SER A 18 -22.53 35.89 23.64
CA SER A 18 -21.15 35.39 23.70
C SER A 18 -21.10 33.87 23.91
N ILE A 19 -21.93 33.33 24.83
CA ILE A 19 -22.05 31.89 25.08
C ILE A 19 -22.54 31.14 23.83
N LEU A 20 -23.53 31.71 23.11
CA LEU A 20 -24.05 31.12 21.88
C LEU A 20 -23.00 31.08 20.75
N THR A 21 -22.22 32.16 20.59
CA THR A 21 -21.09 32.17 19.64
C THR A 21 -19.98 31.20 20.02
N GLN A 22 -19.63 31.07 21.30
CA GLN A 22 -18.59 30.14 21.74
C GLN A 22 -19.00 28.68 21.53
N ARG A 23 -20.26 28.31 21.82
CA ARG A 23 -20.76 26.95 21.58
C ARG A 23 -20.78 26.59 20.10
N SER A 24 -21.25 27.50 19.25
CA SER A 24 -21.32 27.25 17.80
C SER A 24 -19.94 27.22 17.16
N ALA A 25 -19.02 28.11 17.58
CA ALA A 25 -17.62 28.09 17.15
C ALA A 25 -16.89 26.82 17.60
N GLY A 26 -17.12 26.37 18.84
CA GLY A 26 -16.54 25.12 19.38
C GLY A 26 -16.94 23.90 18.55
N HIS A 27 -18.23 23.72 18.26
CA HIS A 27 -18.70 22.62 17.43
C HIS A 27 -18.24 22.69 15.96
N ALA A 28 -18.04 23.90 15.42
CA ALA A 28 -17.47 24.07 14.09
C ALA A 28 -15.99 23.71 14.05
N LEU A 29 -15.21 24.08 15.08
CA LEU A 29 -13.82 23.71 15.25
C LEU A 29 -13.66 22.19 15.39
N GLU A 30 -14.42 21.57 16.29
CA GLU A 30 -14.42 20.11 16.52
C GLU A 30 -14.68 19.33 15.23
N ARG A 31 -15.65 19.76 14.42
CA ARG A 31 -15.93 19.14 13.12
C ARG A 31 -14.80 19.36 12.11
N GLY A 32 -14.16 20.52 12.14
CA GLY A 32 -12.98 20.83 11.32
C GLY A 32 -11.81 19.91 11.66
N GLU A 33 -11.51 19.76 12.95
CA GLU A 33 -10.46 18.88 13.48
C GLU A 33 -10.76 17.40 13.23
N ALA A 34 -12.02 16.97 13.40
CA ALA A 34 -12.46 15.61 13.08
C ALA A 34 -12.24 15.28 11.59
N ARG A 35 -12.63 16.19 10.69
CA ARG A 35 -12.40 16.03 9.23
C ARG A 35 -10.92 16.01 8.89
N ARG A 36 -10.13 16.89 9.50
CA ARG A 36 -8.68 16.94 9.29
C ARG A 36 -8.00 15.66 9.75
N SER A 37 -8.28 15.21 10.97
CA SER A 37 -7.74 13.96 11.49
C SER A 37 -8.19 12.74 10.69
N ALA A 38 -9.41 12.73 10.13
CA ALA A 38 -9.86 11.67 9.25
C ALA A 38 -9.07 11.61 7.94
N ARG A 39 -8.76 12.78 7.35
CA ARG A 39 -7.89 12.88 6.17
C ARG A 39 -6.46 12.43 6.47
N GLU A 40 -5.88 12.91 7.56
CA GLU A 40 -4.53 12.53 8.00
C GLU A 40 -4.42 11.01 8.22
N ARG A 41 -5.43 10.37 8.84
CA ARG A 41 -5.46 8.91 8.99
C ARG A 41 -5.63 8.18 7.64
N ALA A 42 -6.40 8.73 6.71
CA ALA A 42 -6.58 8.14 5.39
C ALA A 42 -5.28 8.21 4.57
N GLU A 43 -4.59 9.34 4.61
CA GLU A 43 -3.28 9.54 3.99
C GLU A 43 -2.22 8.63 4.60
N ALA A 44 -2.19 8.51 5.94
CA ALA A 44 -1.27 7.60 6.63
C ALA A 44 -1.46 6.14 6.18
N ARG A 45 -2.70 5.65 6.13
CA ARG A 45 -3.00 4.30 5.61
C ARG A 45 -2.66 4.13 4.14
N ARG A 46 -2.82 5.18 3.31
CA ARG A 46 -2.42 5.15 1.90
C ARG A 46 -0.91 5.00 1.77
N ASN A 47 -0.14 5.76 2.54
CA ASN A 47 1.33 5.71 2.54
C ASN A 47 1.87 4.38 3.07
N GLU A 48 1.26 3.84 4.13
CA GLU A 48 1.59 2.51 4.66
C GLU A 48 1.40 1.43 3.58
N ARG A 49 0.25 1.41 2.90
CA ARG A 49 0.00 0.46 1.81
C ARG A 49 1.00 0.63 0.66
N LEU A 50 1.24 1.86 0.22
CA LEU A 50 2.21 2.15 -0.84
C LEU A 50 3.63 1.67 -0.49
N THR A 51 4.03 1.80 0.78
CA THR A 51 5.34 1.33 1.26
C THR A 51 5.47 -0.19 1.11
N HIS A 52 4.47 -0.95 1.55
CA HIS A 52 4.50 -2.40 1.43
C HIS A 52 4.32 -2.90 -0.02
N LEU A 53 3.57 -2.18 -0.85
CA LEU A 53 3.47 -2.47 -2.28
C LEU A 53 4.83 -2.33 -2.99
N ILE A 54 5.58 -1.27 -2.67
CA ILE A 54 6.94 -1.07 -3.19
C ILE A 54 7.88 -2.16 -2.67
N GLU A 55 7.77 -2.53 -1.40
CA GLU A 55 8.58 -3.59 -0.80
C GLU A 55 8.35 -4.95 -1.47
N PHE A 56 7.09 -5.31 -1.73
CA PHE A 56 6.71 -6.51 -2.45
C PHE A 56 7.24 -6.51 -3.89
N LEU A 57 7.05 -5.41 -4.64
CA LEU A 57 7.58 -5.29 -5.99
C LEU A 57 9.10 -5.40 -6.03
N SER A 58 9.79 -4.84 -5.03
CA SER A 58 11.25 -4.94 -4.91
C SER A 58 11.70 -6.39 -4.67
N ALA A 59 10.98 -7.13 -3.83
CA ALA A 59 11.25 -8.56 -3.61
C ALA A 59 11.00 -9.40 -4.87
N VAL A 60 9.93 -9.11 -5.61
CA VAL A 60 9.62 -9.76 -6.89
C VAL A 60 10.70 -9.48 -7.94
N GLN A 61 11.15 -8.23 -8.07
CA GLN A 61 12.23 -7.88 -9.00
C GLN A 61 13.55 -8.59 -8.65
N GLU A 62 13.85 -8.75 -7.36
CA GLU A 62 15.04 -9.50 -6.96
C GLU A 62 14.92 -10.99 -7.31
N ALA A 63 13.73 -11.56 -7.15
CA ALA A 63 13.45 -12.93 -7.52
C ALA A 63 13.56 -13.16 -9.04
N GLU A 64 13.14 -12.17 -9.84
CA GLU A 64 13.37 -12.16 -11.29
C GLU A 64 14.85 -12.20 -11.64
N ARG A 65 15.70 -11.41 -10.97
CA ARG A 65 17.15 -11.46 -11.18
C ARG A 65 17.72 -12.83 -10.85
N VAL A 66 17.27 -13.44 -9.75
CA VAL A 66 17.69 -14.81 -9.38
C VAL A 66 17.25 -15.84 -10.42
N ALA A 67 16.07 -15.68 -11.01
CA ALA A 67 15.62 -16.55 -12.11
C ALA A 67 16.46 -16.35 -13.38
N VAL A 68 16.77 -15.11 -13.74
CA VAL A 68 17.64 -14.79 -14.89
C VAL A 68 19.05 -15.35 -14.67
N ASP A 69 19.63 -15.17 -13.49
CA ASP A 69 20.90 -15.78 -13.06
C ASP A 69 20.90 -17.30 -13.30
N ARG A 70 19.80 -17.97 -12.96
CA ARG A 70 19.66 -19.43 -13.15
C ARG A 70 19.62 -19.83 -14.60
N HIS A 71 18.74 -19.20 -15.36
CA HIS A 71 18.26 -19.71 -16.65
C HIS A 71 19.00 -19.09 -17.83
N HIS A 72 19.43 -17.84 -17.70
CA HIS A 72 20.25 -17.17 -18.71
C HIS A 72 21.76 -17.37 -18.47
N HIS A 73 22.22 -17.34 -17.21
CA HIS A 73 23.65 -17.51 -16.87
C HIS A 73 24.03 -18.91 -16.39
N ASN A 74 23.08 -19.86 -16.37
CA ASN A 74 23.29 -21.26 -15.96
C ASN A 74 23.87 -21.41 -14.54
N LEU A 75 23.62 -20.46 -13.63
CA LEU A 75 24.11 -20.52 -12.25
C LEU A 75 23.27 -21.51 -11.44
N ALA A 76 23.90 -22.54 -10.88
CA ALA A 76 23.21 -23.65 -10.19
C ALA A 76 23.76 -23.96 -8.79
N ASP A 77 24.75 -23.18 -8.35
CA ASP A 77 25.58 -23.51 -7.20
C ASP A 77 24.85 -23.32 -5.87
N GLU A 78 25.47 -23.77 -4.79
CA GLU A 78 24.89 -23.66 -3.44
C GLU A 78 24.60 -22.19 -3.06
N GLN A 79 25.43 -21.26 -3.56
CA GLN A 79 25.23 -19.82 -3.35
C GLN A 79 23.96 -19.32 -4.04
N TRP A 80 23.72 -19.71 -5.29
CA TRP A 80 22.48 -19.42 -5.99
C TRP A 80 21.27 -20.02 -5.26
N GLN A 81 21.36 -21.28 -4.83
CA GLN A 81 20.25 -21.93 -4.10
C GLN A 81 19.92 -21.21 -2.78
N ALA A 82 20.94 -20.77 -2.04
CA ALA A 82 20.75 -20.00 -0.83
C ALA A 82 20.07 -18.64 -1.10
N ARG A 83 20.54 -17.91 -2.13
CA ARG A 83 19.91 -16.66 -2.57
C ARG A 83 18.45 -16.87 -3.01
N ALA A 84 18.17 -17.92 -3.78
CA ALA A 84 16.83 -18.25 -4.25
C ALA A 84 15.86 -18.50 -3.09
N ARG A 85 16.26 -19.28 -2.09
CA ARG A 85 15.46 -19.49 -0.87
C ARG A 85 15.19 -18.18 -0.13
N GLN A 86 16.22 -17.40 0.13
CA GLN A 86 16.11 -16.13 0.86
C GLN A 86 15.18 -15.13 0.15
N VAL A 87 15.30 -15.03 -1.17
CA VAL A 87 14.49 -14.10 -1.96
C VAL A 87 13.03 -14.58 -2.04
N LEU A 88 12.79 -15.88 -2.21
CA LEU A 88 11.43 -16.43 -2.17
C LEU A 88 10.75 -16.23 -0.82
N ASP A 89 11.47 -16.46 0.28
CA ASP A 89 10.95 -16.18 1.62
C ASP A 89 10.51 -14.72 1.75
N ARG A 90 11.33 -13.78 1.25
CA ARG A 90 11.00 -12.35 1.25
C ARG A 90 9.77 -12.03 0.39
N VAL A 91 9.65 -12.63 -0.80
CA VAL A 91 8.47 -12.49 -1.68
C VAL A 91 7.21 -12.94 -0.94
N TRP A 92 7.26 -14.11 -0.30
CA TRP A 92 6.11 -14.64 0.43
C TRP A 92 5.75 -13.80 1.66
N VAL A 93 6.73 -13.35 2.45
CA VAL A 93 6.49 -12.48 3.61
C VAL A 93 5.83 -11.17 3.17
N THR A 94 6.39 -10.50 2.17
CA THR A 94 5.84 -9.23 1.66
C THR A 94 4.46 -9.42 1.03
N GLN A 95 4.20 -10.54 0.34
CA GLN A 95 2.88 -10.91 -0.16
C GLN A 95 1.84 -11.02 0.97
N LYS A 96 2.19 -11.65 2.10
CA LYS A 96 1.29 -11.74 3.26
C LYS A 96 0.99 -10.38 3.85
N THR A 97 1.95 -9.46 3.88
CA THR A 97 1.70 -8.07 4.28
C THR A 97 0.68 -7.39 3.37
N ILE A 98 0.77 -7.59 2.05
CA ILE A 98 -0.24 -7.08 1.10
C ILE A 98 -1.62 -7.67 1.39
N HIS A 99 -1.71 -8.98 1.64
CA HIS A 99 -2.96 -9.65 1.94
C HIS A 99 -3.65 -9.11 3.22
N VAL A 100 -2.88 -8.64 4.20
CA VAL A 100 -3.42 -8.05 5.44
C VAL A 100 -3.87 -6.59 5.23
N LEU A 101 -3.15 -5.82 4.42
CA LEU A 101 -3.33 -4.36 4.35
C LEU A 101 -4.17 -3.87 3.18
N CYS A 102 -4.26 -4.65 2.10
CA CYS A 102 -4.91 -4.25 0.85
C CYS A 102 -6.26 -4.94 0.65
N ALA A 103 -6.99 -4.52 -0.38
CA ALA A 103 -8.24 -5.17 -0.75
C ALA A 103 -7.98 -6.64 -1.14
N PRO A 104 -8.94 -7.56 -0.92
CA PRO A 104 -8.77 -8.98 -1.22
C PRO A 104 -8.27 -9.25 -2.65
N GLU A 105 -8.78 -8.50 -3.62
CA GLU A 105 -8.43 -8.61 -5.04
C GLU A 105 -6.95 -8.33 -5.28
N VAL A 106 -6.39 -7.31 -4.60
CA VAL A 106 -4.95 -7.00 -4.66
C VAL A 106 -4.13 -8.08 -3.97
N GLY A 107 -4.63 -8.64 -2.86
CA GLY A 107 -4.01 -9.77 -2.17
C GLY A 107 -3.90 -11.02 -3.05
N GLU A 108 -4.96 -11.37 -3.78
CA GLU A 108 -5.01 -12.49 -4.73
C GLU A 108 -4.12 -12.27 -5.95
N ALA A 109 -4.09 -11.04 -6.48
CA ALA A 109 -3.18 -10.71 -7.58
C ALA A 109 -1.71 -10.76 -7.15
N ALA A 110 -1.39 -10.29 -5.94
CA ALA A 110 -0.05 -10.42 -5.36
C ALA A 110 0.33 -11.89 -5.14
N HIS A 111 -0.62 -12.72 -4.70
CA HIS A 111 -0.41 -14.16 -4.57
C HIS A 111 -0.06 -14.80 -5.92
N SER A 112 -0.84 -14.48 -6.96
CA SER A 112 -0.62 -14.99 -8.32
C SER A 112 0.74 -14.57 -8.88
N LEU A 113 1.16 -13.32 -8.63
CA LEU A 113 2.48 -12.82 -9.01
C LEU A 113 3.61 -13.56 -8.27
N ALA A 114 3.49 -13.73 -6.95
CA ALA A 114 4.46 -14.47 -6.14
C ALA A 114 4.62 -15.93 -6.63
N TRP A 115 3.50 -16.57 -6.99
CA TRP A 115 3.52 -17.91 -7.57
C TRP A 115 4.24 -17.95 -8.92
N ALA A 116 3.91 -17.06 -9.86
CA ALA A 116 4.54 -17.02 -11.18
C ALA A 116 6.07 -16.90 -11.07
N VAL A 117 6.54 -16.06 -10.15
CA VAL A 117 7.97 -15.88 -9.87
C VAL A 117 8.60 -17.16 -9.28
N GLN A 118 7.95 -17.78 -8.30
CA GLN A 118 8.44 -19.03 -7.70
C GLN A 118 8.55 -20.14 -8.74
N GLU A 119 7.53 -20.28 -9.58
CA GLU A 119 7.49 -21.32 -10.60
C GLU A 119 8.60 -21.14 -11.62
N VAL A 120 8.84 -19.90 -12.07
CA VAL A 120 9.92 -19.63 -13.02
C VAL A 120 11.31 -19.87 -12.41
N ILE A 121 11.52 -19.54 -11.12
CA ILE A 121 12.78 -19.87 -10.42
C ILE A 121 13.01 -21.39 -10.41
N ARG A 122 11.95 -22.16 -10.15
CA ARG A 122 12.05 -23.61 -9.94
C ARG A 122 12.13 -24.40 -11.24
N LYS A 123 11.26 -24.12 -12.20
CA LYS A 123 11.13 -24.89 -13.45
C LYS A 123 11.92 -24.28 -14.61
N GLY A 124 12.13 -22.97 -14.57
CA GLY A 124 12.59 -22.24 -15.75
C GLY A 124 11.52 -22.10 -16.82
N PRO A 125 11.85 -21.39 -17.90
CA PRO A 125 10.97 -21.27 -19.07
C PRO A 125 10.85 -22.63 -19.78
N GLU A 126 9.68 -22.91 -20.36
CA GLU A 126 9.33 -24.24 -20.92
C GLU A 126 10.19 -24.68 -22.11
N ASP A 127 10.91 -23.76 -22.77
CA ASP A 127 11.65 -24.05 -24.01
C ASP A 127 13.08 -23.45 -23.99
N PRO A 128 14.12 -24.31 -24.02
CA PRO A 128 15.52 -23.92 -23.87
C PRO A 128 16.17 -23.31 -25.13
N ALA A 129 15.46 -23.18 -26.25
CA ALA A 129 16.05 -22.79 -27.55
C ALA A 129 16.29 -21.27 -27.76
N ASP A 130 15.81 -20.40 -26.88
CA ASP A 130 15.83 -18.92 -27.02
C ASP A 130 16.54 -18.22 -25.84
N PRO A 131 16.76 -16.89 -25.92
CA PRO A 131 17.20 -16.10 -24.76
C PRO A 131 16.28 -16.33 -23.55
N GLN A 132 16.84 -16.95 -22.50
CA GLN A 132 16.03 -17.39 -21.37
C GLN A 132 15.56 -16.25 -20.46
N ASP A 133 16.18 -15.07 -20.55
CA ASP A 133 15.81 -13.85 -19.83
C ASP A 133 14.46 -13.29 -20.30
N GLU A 134 14.25 -13.20 -21.62
CA GLU A 134 12.98 -12.71 -22.16
C GLU A 134 11.83 -13.67 -21.84
N LYS A 135 12.09 -14.99 -21.84
CA LYS A 135 11.08 -15.99 -21.45
C LYS A 135 10.76 -15.95 -19.94
N VAL A 136 11.74 -15.70 -19.08
CA VAL A 136 11.52 -15.46 -17.64
C VAL A 136 10.57 -14.29 -17.43
N TRP A 137 10.80 -13.16 -18.13
CA TRP A 137 9.92 -12.00 -18.03
C TRP A 137 8.56 -12.22 -18.67
N ALA A 138 8.48 -12.95 -19.79
CA ALA A 138 7.23 -13.27 -20.46
C ALA A 138 6.32 -14.10 -19.55
N HIS A 139 6.87 -15.02 -18.75
CA HIS A 139 6.10 -15.82 -17.79
C HIS A 139 5.51 -14.95 -16.65
N ILE A 140 6.25 -13.96 -16.17
CA ILE A 140 5.85 -13.12 -15.03
C ILE A 140 4.99 -11.92 -15.45
N ARG A 141 5.15 -11.42 -16.68
CA ARG A 141 4.51 -10.19 -17.16
C ARG A 141 2.98 -10.18 -16.98
N PRO A 142 2.22 -11.25 -17.29
CA PRO A 142 0.76 -11.23 -17.15
C PRO A 142 0.30 -11.02 -15.71
N SER A 143 0.88 -11.75 -14.75
CA SER A 143 0.52 -11.63 -13.33
C SER A 143 0.96 -10.28 -12.76
N ARG A 144 2.09 -9.74 -13.23
CA ARG A 144 2.54 -8.40 -12.85
C ARG A 144 1.58 -7.31 -13.35
N GLN A 145 1.14 -7.39 -14.60
CA GLN A 145 0.20 -6.42 -15.16
C GLN A 145 -1.12 -6.44 -14.40
N ALA A 146 -1.69 -7.62 -14.17
CA ALA A 146 -2.92 -7.77 -13.39
C ALA A 146 -2.80 -7.17 -11.97
N PHE A 147 -1.67 -7.41 -11.30
CA PHE A 147 -1.40 -6.82 -9.99
C PHE A 147 -1.30 -5.28 -10.06
N LEU A 148 -0.53 -4.74 -11.01
CA LEU A 148 -0.33 -3.29 -11.15
C LEU A 148 -1.61 -2.55 -11.52
N ASP A 149 -2.48 -3.15 -12.34
CA ASP A 149 -3.77 -2.58 -12.70
C ASP A 149 -4.69 -2.45 -11.47
N LEU A 150 -4.80 -3.50 -10.64
CA LEU A 150 -5.58 -3.44 -9.41
C LEU A 150 -5.01 -2.48 -8.37
N VAL A 151 -3.68 -2.41 -8.26
CA VAL A 151 -3.00 -1.45 -7.38
C VAL A 151 -3.28 0.00 -7.82
N ARG A 152 -3.26 0.27 -9.13
CA ARG A 152 -3.60 1.60 -9.66
C ARG A 152 -5.02 2.01 -9.26
N ASP A 153 -5.98 1.11 -9.41
CA ASP A 153 -7.39 1.37 -9.09
C ASP A 153 -7.61 1.56 -7.56
N GLN A 154 -6.81 0.89 -6.72
CA GLN A 154 -6.87 1.08 -5.26
C GLN A 154 -6.24 2.41 -4.80
N LEU A 155 -5.28 2.94 -5.57
CA LEU A 155 -4.50 4.13 -5.21
C LEU A 155 -5.01 5.43 -5.84
N SER A 156 -5.86 5.35 -6.86
CA SER A 156 -6.60 6.47 -7.48
C SER A 156 -7.68 7.02 -6.56
#